data_AF-A0A9X1A9U0-F1
#
_entry.id   AF-A0A9X1A9U0-F1
#
_cell.length_a   1.000
_cell.length_b   1.000
_cell.length_c   1.000
_cell.angle_alpha   90.00
_cell.angle_beta   90.00
_cell.angle_gamma   90.00
#
_symmetry.space_group_name_H-M   'P 1'
#
loop_
_entity.id
_entity.type
_entity.pdbx_description
1 polymer ?
#
loop_
_entity_poly.entity_id
_entity_poly.type
_entity_poly.pdbx_seq_one_letter_code
_entity_poly.pdbx_strand_id
1 'polypeptide(L)'
;MRPAAIAVAAAGFGIAALLVTMGGQRLAAIEAPAIDVIDENDIPEVPPPEEGSTSSVEPETPDAEAASRPVAPEEIVPLPLEQGDLVREAPRPPLSELSLALPPKPKMPDDWDGTTLFQPVASAAGLIEAKGFSVAISGVTPVDAGESCTYEGKEWNCGTRARTAFRAFLRSRAVVCDVPPDAERGVIAARCRIGKQDIGEWLAANGWAKAEAGGPYAEAGRKAEADKKGIYGPVPTRIEMTLTPSSTSLPAVEPPPSEPAVEAPAQ
;
A
#
# COMPACT_ATOMS: atom_id res chain seq x y z
N MET A 1 39.59 46.22 5.74
CA MET A 1 38.30 45.51 5.95
C MET A 1 38.16 45.23 7.45
N ARG A 2 37.87 46.28 8.23
CA ARG A 2 36.56 46.73 8.78
C ARG A 2 36.11 45.90 10.01
N PRO A 3 36.55 46.28 11.24
CA PRO A 3 36.17 45.63 12.52
C PRO A 3 34.67 45.73 12.88
N ALA A 4 33.88 46.46 12.08
CA ALA A 4 32.43 46.58 12.23
C ALA A 4 31.67 45.28 11.95
N ALA A 5 32.23 44.33 11.20
CA ALA A 5 31.53 43.09 10.85
C ALA A 5 31.37 42.11 12.04
N ILE A 6 32.27 42.16 13.02
CA ILE A 6 32.26 41.23 14.15
C ILE A 6 31.22 41.66 15.21
N ALA A 7 30.96 42.96 15.34
CA ALA A 7 29.97 43.48 16.28
C ALA A 7 28.52 43.15 15.89
N VAL A 8 28.23 43.02 14.58
CA VAL A 8 26.88 42.71 14.08
C VAL A 8 26.49 41.25 14.33
N ALA A 9 27.46 40.33 14.29
CA ALA A 9 27.20 38.91 14.53
C ALA A 9 26.83 38.59 15.99
N ALA A 10 27.42 39.30 16.97
CA ALA A 10 27.11 39.12 18.39
C ALA A 10 25.72 39.68 18.78
N ALA A 11 25.30 40.78 18.16
CA ALA A 11 23.97 41.36 18.38
C ALA A 11 22.84 40.46 17.84
N GLY A 12 23.05 39.78 16.71
CA GLY A 12 22.06 38.88 16.11
C GLY A 12 21.76 37.64 16.97
N PHE A 13 22.78 37.05 17.60
CA PHE A 13 22.60 35.91 18.50
C PHE A 13 21.85 36.28 19.79
N GLY A 14 22.08 37.49 20.31
CA GLY A 14 21.36 37.99 21.48
C GLY A 14 19.86 38.18 21.22
N ILE A 15 19.48 38.68 20.04
CA ILE A 15 18.08 38.89 19.66
C ILE A 15 17.37 37.55 19.42
N ALA A 16 18.05 36.58 18.79
CA ALA A 16 17.49 35.24 18.59
C ALA A 16 17.26 34.51 19.93
N ALA A 17 18.18 34.63 20.89
CA ALA A 17 18.00 34.04 22.22
C ALA A 17 16.86 34.71 23.01
N LEU A 18 16.67 36.03 22.86
CA LEU A 18 15.59 36.77 23.53
C LEU A 18 14.20 36.45 22.94
N LEU A 19 14.11 36.18 21.63
CA LEU A 19 12.85 35.78 20.98
C LEU A 19 12.43 34.36 21.35
N VAL A 20 13.39 33.44 21.57
CA VAL A 20 13.09 32.08 22.02
C VAL A 20 12.59 32.05 23.47
N THR A 21 13.09 32.92 24.35
CA THR A 21 12.60 32.99 25.75
C THR A 21 11.26 33.69 25.89
N MET A 22 10.92 34.68 25.04
CA MET A 22 9.57 35.28 25.01
C MET A 22 8.52 34.39 24.33
N GLY A 23 8.91 33.46 23.45
CA GLY A 23 7.99 32.50 22.82
C GLY A 23 7.52 31.36 23.75
N GLY A 24 8.29 31.02 24.78
CA GLY A 24 7.99 29.93 25.70
C GLY A 24 6.79 30.16 26.64
N GLN A 25 6.38 31.42 26.86
CA GLN A 25 5.26 31.75 27.75
C GLN A 25 3.87 31.71 27.07
N ARG A 26 3.79 31.41 25.77
CA ARG A 26 2.51 31.31 25.04
C ARG A 26 1.88 29.91 25.04
N LEU A 27 2.52 28.91 25.67
CA LEU A 27 2.01 27.53 25.75
C LEU A 27 1.16 27.24 27.00
N ALA A 28 0.87 28.23 27.85
CA ALA A 28 0.02 28.07 29.04
C ALA A 28 -1.47 28.41 28.81
N ALA A 29 -1.89 28.53 27.56
CA ALA A 29 -3.29 28.79 27.18
C ALA A 29 -3.75 27.77 26.12
N ILE A 30 -3.79 26.50 26.50
CA ILE A 30 -4.63 25.52 25.80
C ILE A 30 -5.86 25.35 26.69
N GLU A 31 -6.87 26.14 26.37
CA GLU A 31 -8.23 25.95 26.86
C GLU A 31 -8.68 24.55 26.43
N ALA A 32 -9.08 23.72 27.39
CA ALA A 32 -9.62 22.40 27.09
C ALA A 32 -10.85 22.55 26.17
N PRO A 33 -11.03 21.70 25.14
CA PRO A 33 -12.26 21.75 24.36
C PRO A 33 -13.42 21.42 25.29
N ALA A 34 -14.35 22.37 25.43
CA ALA A 34 -15.61 22.13 26.09
C ALA A 34 -16.33 21.01 25.32
N ILE A 35 -16.71 19.96 26.05
CA ILE A 35 -17.63 18.95 25.54
C ILE A 35 -19.00 19.62 25.51
N ASP A 36 -19.53 19.87 24.32
CA ASP A 36 -20.93 20.27 24.13
C ASP A 36 -21.81 19.10 24.59
N VAL A 37 -22.42 19.27 25.76
CA VAL A 37 -23.48 18.38 26.24
C VAL A 37 -24.70 18.67 25.36
N ILE A 38 -25.16 17.66 24.62
CA ILE A 38 -26.37 17.73 23.80
C ILE A 38 -27.55 17.98 24.76
N ASP A 39 -28.23 19.11 24.60
CA ASP A 39 -29.46 19.45 25.32
C ASP A 39 -30.59 18.55 24.80
N GLU A 40 -31.33 17.90 25.71
CA GLU A 40 -32.44 16.99 25.38
C GLU A 40 -33.53 17.68 24.54
N ASN A 41 -33.60 19.02 24.57
CA ASN A 41 -34.56 19.80 23.78
C ASN A 41 -34.17 20.01 22.30
N ASP A 42 -32.96 19.63 21.88
CA ASP A 42 -32.50 19.74 20.48
C ASP A 42 -32.70 18.44 19.67
N ILE A 43 -33.38 17.44 20.24
CA ILE A 43 -33.75 16.22 19.52
C ILE A 43 -35.02 16.51 18.68
N PRO A 44 -34.98 16.40 17.35
CA PRO A 44 -36.17 16.62 16.53
C PRO A 44 -37.24 15.57 16.88
N GLU A 45 -38.42 16.04 17.27
CA GLU A 45 -39.56 15.20 17.61
C GLU A 45 -40.04 14.45 16.35
N VAL A 46 -39.80 13.15 16.33
CA VAL A 46 -40.21 12.27 15.23
C VAL A 46 -41.74 12.13 15.31
N PRO A 47 -42.49 12.53 14.27
CA PRO A 47 -43.94 12.35 14.28
C PRO A 47 -44.27 10.85 14.39
N PRO A 48 -45.34 10.48 15.10
CA PRO A 48 -45.76 9.10 15.19
C PRO A 48 -46.04 8.55 13.79
N PRO A 49 -45.68 7.29 13.50
CA PRO A 49 -45.96 6.70 12.21
C PRO A 49 -47.47 6.72 11.96
N GLU A 50 -47.87 7.29 10.82
CA GLU A 50 -49.25 7.17 10.35
C GLU A 50 -49.60 5.69 10.20
N GLU A 51 -50.76 5.32 10.74
CA GLU A 51 -51.30 3.96 10.77
C GLU A 51 -51.52 3.43 9.35
N GLY A 52 -50.46 2.91 8.76
CA GLY A 52 -50.47 2.14 7.53
C GLY A 52 -50.89 0.70 7.80
N SER A 53 -52.21 0.49 7.85
CA SER A 53 -52.93 -0.73 7.48
C SER A 53 -52.22 -2.07 7.78
N THR A 54 -52.36 -2.55 9.01
CA THR A 54 -52.28 -4.00 9.25
C THR A 54 -53.53 -4.64 8.65
N SER A 55 -53.44 -5.09 7.39
CA SER A 55 -54.42 -6.04 6.88
C SER A 55 -54.30 -7.31 7.71
N SER A 56 -55.15 -7.40 8.74
CA SER A 56 -55.49 -8.64 9.41
C SER A 56 -56.07 -9.56 8.34
N VAL A 57 -55.31 -10.58 7.95
CA VAL A 57 -55.87 -11.69 7.18
C VAL A 57 -56.81 -12.41 8.14
N GLU A 58 -58.11 -12.21 7.93
CA GLU A 58 -59.17 -12.99 8.54
C GLU A 58 -58.90 -14.47 8.23
N PRO A 59 -58.72 -15.34 9.23
CA PRO A 59 -58.64 -16.76 8.95
C PRO A 59 -60.04 -17.23 8.54
N GLU A 60 -60.21 -17.57 7.26
CA GLU A 60 -61.30 -18.45 6.85
C GLU A 60 -61.14 -19.75 7.63
N THR A 61 -62.00 -19.94 8.62
CA THR A 61 -62.10 -21.19 9.36
C THR A 61 -62.68 -22.22 8.40
N PRO A 62 -61.94 -23.29 8.04
CA PRO A 62 -62.59 -24.44 7.47
C PRO A 62 -63.54 -24.97 8.55
N ASP A 63 -64.82 -25.13 8.21
CA ASP A 63 -65.77 -25.92 8.99
C ASP A 63 -65.14 -27.28 9.27
N ALA A 64 -64.57 -27.41 10.46
CA ALA A 64 -64.05 -28.65 10.98
C ALA A 64 -64.61 -28.76 12.39
N GLU A 65 -65.67 -29.56 12.52
CA GLU A 65 -65.91 -30.34 13.74
C GLU A 65 -64.65 -31.19 14.03
N ALA A 66 -63.58 -30.55 14.49
CA ALA A 66 -62.47 -31.22 15.12
C ALA A 66 -62.88 -31.44 16.57
N ALA A 67 -63.77 -32.42 16.77
CA ALA A 67 -64.02 -32.98 18.09
C ALA A 67 -62.66 -33.41 18.66
N SER A 68 -62.21 -32.70 19.70
CA SER A 68 -60.98 -33.05 20.41
C SER A 68 -61.11 -34.49 20.90
N ARG A 69 -60.25 -35.39 20.39
CA ARG A 69 -60.25 -36.78 20.85
C ARG A 69 -59.75 -36.80 22.30
N PRO A 70 -60.49 -37.39 23.25
CA PRO A 70 -59.99 -37.58 24.60
C PRO A 70 -58.78 -38.52 24.55
N VAL A 71 -57.67 -38.09 25.17
CA VAL A 71 -56.47 -38.91 25.32
C VAL A 71 -56.74 -39.94 26.41
N ALA A 72 -56.85 -41.21 26.04
CA ALA A 72 -56.92 -42.31 27.00
C ALA A 72 -55.54 -42.49 27.64
N PRO A 73 -55.39 -42.42 28.98
CA PRO A 73 -54.07 -42.45 29.64
C PRO A 73 -53.31 -43.79 29.50
N GLU A 74 -54.03 -44.88 29.20
CA GLU A 74 -53.45 -46.24 29.19
C GLU A 74 -53.23 -46.82 27.78
N GLU A 75 -53.61 -46.11 26.72
CA GLU A 75 -53.50 -46.61 25.35
C GLU A 75 -52.90 -45.55 24.43
N ILE A 76 -51.61 -45.69 24.11
CA ILE A 76 -50.91 -44.86 23.13
C ILE A 76 -51.22 -45.44 21.74
N VAL A 77 -52.21 -44.89 21.05
CA VAL A 77 -52.46 -45.23 19.63
C VAL A 77 -51.46 -44.42 18.78
N PRO A 78 -50.45 -45.06 18.16
CA PRO A 78 -49.59 -44.35 17.22
C PRO A 78 -50.44 -43.87 16.05
N LEU A 79 -50.31 -42.58 15.71
CA LEU A 79 -50.91 -42.02 14.51
C LEU A 79 -50.46 -42.86 13.30
N PRO A 80 -51.35 -43.24 12.37
CA PRO A 80 -50.93 -43.77 11.08
C PRO A 80 -50.15 -42.67 10.36
N LEU A 81 -48.83 -42.67 10.53
CA LEU A 81 -47.94 -41.87 9.72
C LEU A 81 -47.75 -42.68 8.45
N GLU A 82 -48.44 -42.29 7.38
CA GLU A 82 -48.09 -42.70 6.03
C GLU A 82 -46.64 -42.23 5.81
N GLN A 83 -45.69 -43.11 6.09
CA GLN A 83 -44.25 -42.88 5.90
C GLN A 83 -43.99 -42.94 4.41
N GLY A 84 -44.47 -41.93 3.68
CA GLY A 84 -43.97 -41.64 2.35
C GLY A 84 -42.48 -41.35 2.43
N ASP A 85 -41.78 -41.64 1.34
CA ASP A 85 -40.34 -41.43 1.23
C ASP A 85 -39.98 -39.98 1.60
N LEU A 86 -39.29 -39.80 2.72
CA LEU A 86 -38.90 -38.48 3.20
C LEU A 86 -37.87 -37.90 2.23
N VAL A 87 -38.29 -36.91 1.44
CA VAL A 87 -37.40 -36.19 0.54
C VAL A 87 -36.68 -35.10 1.31
N ARG A 88 -35.34 -35.10 1.21
CA ARG A 88 -34.52 -34.05 1.83
C ARG A 88 -34.63 -32.77 1.01
N GLU A 89 -35.46 -31.85 1.49
CA GLU A 89 -35.52 -30.47 1.02
C GLU A 89 -34.18 -29.77 1.26
N ALA A 90 -33.76 -28.96 0.29
CA ALA A 90 -32.56 -28.15 0.42
C ALA A 90 -32.78 -27.09 1.53
N PRO A 91 -31.72 -26.71 2.27
CA PRO A 91 -31.82 -25.62 3.23
C PRO A 91 -32.35 -24.35 2.56
N ARG A 92 -33.36 -23.72 3.17
CA ARG A 92 -33.93 -22.49 2.64
C ARG A 92 -32.84 -21.40 2.51
N PRO A 93 -32.94 -20.51 1.51
CA PRO A 93 -32.04 -19.35 1.43
C PRO A 93 -32.21 -18.45 2.67
N PRO A 94 -31.16 -17.70 3.03
CA PRO A 94 -31.24 -16.73 4.12
C PRO A 94 -32.32 -15.69 3.83
N LEU A 95 -32.96 -15.18 4.89
CA LEU A 95 -34.07 -14.22 4.76
C LEU A 95 -33.64 -12.85 4.22
N SER A 96 -32.34 -12.53 4.29
CA SER A 96 -31.77 -11.29 3.76
C SER A 96 -30.24 -11.38 3.68
N GLU A 97 -29.63 -10.51 2.88
CA GLU A 97 -28.16 -10.34 2.78
C GLU A 97 -27.51 -9.99 4.13
N LEU A 98 -28.24 -9.35 5.05
CA LEU A 98 -27.77 -9.05 6.42
C LEU A 98 -27.64 -10.30 7.30
N SER A 99 -28.32 -11.40 6.93
CA SER A 99 -28.23 -12.67 7.64
C SER A 99 -27.04 -13.52 7.17
N LEU A 100 -26.32 -13.07 6.14
CA LEU A 100 -25.05 -13.67 5.76
C LEU A 100 -24.03 -13.29 6.84
N ALA A 101 -23.47 -14.29 7.53
CA ALA A 101 -22.32 -14.07 8.38
C ALA A 101 -21.14 -13.64 7.49
N LEU A 102 -20.94 -12.34 7.34
CA LEU A 102 -19.72 -11.83 6.75
C LEU A 102 -18.54 -12.35 7.58
N PRO A 103 -17.48 -12.87 6.95
CA PRO A 103 -16.28 -13.25 7.68
C PRO A 103 -15.82 -12.05 8.52
N PRO A 104 -15.39 -12.27 9.78
CA PRO A 104 -14.97 -11.18 10.63
C PRO A 104 -13.85 -10.41 9.93
N LYS A 105 -13.98 -9.07 9.84
CA LYS A 105 -12.87 -8.23 9.36
C LYS A 105 -11.63 -8.60 10.17
N PRO A 106 -10.50 -8.93 9.53
CA PRO A 106 -9.28 -9.22 10.24
C PRO A 106 -8.97 -8.03 11.14
N LYS A 107 -8.92 -8.29 12.46
CA LYS A 107 -8.52 -7.28 13.42
C LYS A 107 -7.03 -7.10 13.25
N MET A 108 -6.62 -5.99 12.62
CA MET A 108 -5.23 -5.56 12.69
C MET A 108 -4.88 -5.38 14.18
N PRO A 109 -3.73 -5.90 14.65
CA PRO A 109 -3.28 -5.66 16.01
C PRO A 109 -3.16 -4.15 16.25
N ASP A 110 -3.57 -3.65 17.42
CA ASP A 110 -3.46 -2.23 17.77
C ASP A 110 -1.99 -1.72 17.72
N ASP A 111 -1.01 -2.64 17.87
CA ASP A 111 0.43 -2.40 17.80
C ASP A 111 1.05 -2.68 16.42
N TRP A 112 0.29 -2.55 15.33
CA TRP A 112 0.79 -2.86 13.98
C TRP A 112 1.79 -1.79 13.46
N ASP A 113 3.09 -2.07 13.61
CA ASP A 113 4.21 -1.21 13.17
C ASP A 113 4.55 -1.31 11.66
N GLY A 114 3.75 -2.04 10.87
CA GLY A 114 3.96 -2.31 9.45
C GLY A 114 4.52 -3.70 9.13
N THR A 115 4.32 -4.16 7.90
CA THR A 115 4.88 -5.43 7.39
C THR A 115 6.36 -5.24 7.09
N THR A 116 7.21 -6.11 7.66
CA THR A 116 8.64 -6.16 7.31
C THR A 116 8.87 -7.00 6.05
N LEU A 117 9.30 -6.32 4.99
CA LEU A 117 9.70 -6.85 3.70
C LEU A 117 11.22 -7.05 3.67
N PHE A 118 11.65 -8.31 3.69
CA PHE A 118 13.07 -8.68 3.57
C PHE A 118 13.47 -8.76 2.10
N GLN A 119 14.69 -8.28 1.81
CA GLN A 119 15.30 -8.32 0.47
C GLN A 119 14.39 -7.76 -0.65
N PRO A 120 13.88 -6.52 -0.50
CA PRO A 120 13.03 -5.94 -1.52
C PRO A 120 13.80 -5.70 -2.82
N VAL A 121 13.17 -6.08 -3.92
CA VAL A 121 13.67 -5.84 -5.28
C VAL A 121 12.92 -4.66 -5.86
N ALA A 122 13.64 -3.60 -6.23
CA ALA A 122 13.01 -2.47 -6.92
C ALA A 122 12.88 -2.74 -8.43
N SER A 123 11.64 -2.93 -8.91
CA SER A 123 11.32 -3.09 -10.33
C SER A 123 11.37 -1.76 -11.08
N ALA A 124 11.02 -0.65 -10.41
CA ALA A 124 11.12 0.73 -10.88
C ALA A 124 11.47 1.67 -9.71
N ALA A 125 11.79 2.94 -9.97
CA ALA A 125 12.02 3.88 -8.87
C ALA A 125 10.68 4.21 -8.20
N GLY A 126 10.52 3.87 -6.92
CA GLY A 126 9.23 3.99 -6.22
C GLY A 126 8.32 2.76 -6.31
N LEU A 127 8.77 1.65 -6.91
CA LEU A 127 8.12 0.34 -6.81
C LEU A 127 9.08 -0.68 -6.21
N ILE A 128 8.60 -1.47 -5.25
CA ILE A 128 9.34 -2.59 -4.66
C ILE A 128 8.51 -3.87 -4.68
N GLU A 129 9.19 -4.99 -4.82
CA GLU A 129 8.62 -6.33 -4.79
C GLU A 129 9.33 -7.16 -3.72
N ALA A 130 8.56 -7.78 -2.83
CA ALA A 130 9.09 -8.63 -1.78
C ALA A 130 8.01 -9.56 -1.23
N LYS A 131 8.36 -10.83 -0.96
CA LYS A 131 7.43 -11.82 -0.37
C LYS A 131 6.07 -11.94 -1.09
N GLY A 132 6.02 -11.69 -2.40
CA GLY A 132 4.78 -11.71 -3.18
C GLY A 132 3.94 -10.43 -3.09
N PHE A 133 4.39 -9.42 -2.37
CA PHE A 133 3.81 -8.07 -2.38
C PHE A 133 4.48 -7.23 -3.46
N SER A 134 3.68 -6.47 -4.21
CA SER A 134 4.12 -5.34 -5.02
C SER A 134 3.68 -4.06 -4.34
N VAL A 135 4.62 -3.22 -3.93
CA VAL A 135 4.35 -2.00 -3.17
C VAL A 135 4.82 -0.79 -3.96
N ALA A 136 3.89 0.13 -4.24
CA ALA A 136 4.19 1.46 -4.73
C ALA A 136 4.40 2.40 -3.53
N ILE A 137 5.47 3.16 -3.54
CA ILE A 137 5.76 4.12 -2.45
C ILE A 137 4.76 5.27 -2.56
N SER A 138 3.92 5.45 -1.53
CA SER A 138 2.91 6.51 -1.51
C SER A 138 3.53 7.91 -1.45
N GLY A 139 2.89 8.91 -2.06
CA GLY A 139 3.31 10.32 -1.99
C GLY A 139 4.40 10.69 -2.99
N VAL A 140 4.85 9.73 -3.80
CA VAL A 140 5.72 9.95 -4.96
C VAL A 140 5.15 9.20 -6.16
N THR A 141 5.21 9.82 -7.34
CA THR A 141 4.94 9.16 -8.60
C THR A 141 6.16 8.34 -9.02
N PRO A 142 6.01 7.02 -9.19
CA PRO A 142 7.10 6.17 -9.63
C PRO A 142 7.61 6.54 -11.02
N VAL A 143 8.91 6.31 -11.25
CA VAL A 143 9.55 6.50 -12.56
C VAL A 143 9.81 5.12 -13.15
N ASP A 144 9.22 4.85 -14.30
CA ASP A 144 9.34 3.55 -14.96
C ASP A 144 10.80 3.26 -15.34
N ALA A 145 11.21 2.00 -15.33
CA ALA A 145 12.59 1.62 -15.64
C ALA A 145 13.03 2.00 -17.07
N GLY A 146 12.09 2.06 -18.01
CA GLY A 146 12.27 2.46 -19.40
C GLY A 146 11.98 3.94 -19.68
N GLU A 147 11.63 4.75 -18.66
CA GLU A 147 11.34 6.18 -18.86
C GLU A 147 12.60 6.95 -19.29
N SER A 148 12.44 7.75 -20.35
CA SER A 148 13.42 8.73 -20.82
C SER A 148 13.10 10.11 -20.28
N CYS A 149 14.14 10.87 -19.93
CA CYS A 149 14.02 12.28 -19.54
C CYS A 149 14.83 13.15 -20.50
N THR A 150 14.42 14.40 -20.62
CA THR A 150 15.12 15.40 -21.44
C THR A 150 15.75 16.44 -20.54
N TYR A 151 17.07 16.64 -20.66
CA TYR A 151 17.80 17.71 -19.98
C TYR A 151 18.63 18.50 -21.01
N GLU A 152 18.39 19.81 -21.10
CA GLU A 152 19.06 20.71 -22.06
C GLU A 152 19.03 20.17 -23.52
N GLY A 153 17.88 19.63 -23.92
CA GLY A 153 17.66 19.09 -25.27
C GLY A 153 18.27 17.71 -25.53
N LYS A 154 18.90 17.08 -24.54
CA LYS A 154 19.43 15.72 -24.63
C LYS A 154 18.52 14.74 -23.90
N GLU A 155 18.05 13.73 -24.63
CA GLU A 155 17.29 12.62 -24.07
C GLU A 155 18.24 11.57 -23.45
N TRP A 156 17.85 11.01 -22.31
CA TRP A 156 18.61 9.96 -21.64
C TRP A 156 17.71 9.05 -20.79
N ASN A 157 18.16 7.80 -20.58
CA ASN A 157 17.44 6.76 -19.82
C ASN A 157 17.45 7.03 -18.31
N CYS A 158 16.70 8.04 -17.88
CA CYS A 158 16.62 8.44 -16.48
C CYS A 158 15.98 7.37 -15.61
N GLY A 159 14.99 6.63 -16.12
CA GLY A 159 14.32 5.55 -15.41
C GLY A 159 15.25 4.42 -14.98
N THR A 160 16.14 4.00 -15.88
CA THR A 160 17.14 2.97 -15.58
C THR A 160 18.10 3.44 -14.49
N ARG A 161 18.49 4.72 -14.51
CA ARG A 161 19.36 5.30 -13.48
C ARG A 161 18.64 5.45 -12.15
N ALA A 162 17.40 5.91 -12.15
CA ALA A 162 16.57 6.06 -10.96
C ALA A 162 16.34 4.71 -10.27
N ARG A 163 15.97 3.67 -11.04
CA ARG A 163 15.87 2.29 -10.53
C ARG A 163 17.19 1.81 -9.95
N THR A 164 18.30 2.07 -10.62
CA THR A 164 19.64 1.65 -10.15
C THR A 164 20.00 2.34 -8.84
N ALA A 165 19.75 3.65 -8.72
CA ALA A 165 19.96 4.39 -7.50
C ALA A 165 19.07 3.87 -6.36
N PHE A 166 17.80 3.57 -6.66
CA PHE A 166 16.88 3.01 -5.68
C PHE A 166 17.28 1.59 -5.23
N ARG A 167 17.78 0.74 -6.13
CA ARG A 167 18.36 -0.58 -5.80
C ARG A 167 19.66 -0.49 -4.99
N ALA A 168 20.40 0.61 -5.09
CA ALA A 168 21.64 0.86 -4.34
C ALA A 168 21.37 1.47 -2.95
N PHE A 169 20.36 2.33 -2.84
CA PHE A 169 19.50 2.40 -1.65
C PHE A 169 18.85 1.01 -1.44
N LEU A 170 17.95 0.66 -0.53
CA LEU A 170 17.48 -0.76 -0.33
C LEU A 170 18.53 -1.90 -0.09
N ARG A 171 19.72 -1.92 -0.70
CA ARG A 171 20.68 -3.03 -0.72
C ARG A 171 21.01 -3.49 0.70
N SER A 172 20.84 -4.79 0.93
CA SER A 172 21.11 -5.45 2.23
C SER A 172 20.31 -4.87 3.40
N ARG A 173 19.17 -4.22 3.15
CA ARG A 173 18.31 -3.63 4.19
C ARG A 173 16.89 -4.19 4.09
N ALA A 174 16.26 -4.37 5.24
CA ALA A 174 14.84 -4.65 5.33
C ALA A 174 14.05 -3.35 5.26
N VAL A 175 12.90 -3.40 4.61
CA VAL A 175 11.97 -2.28 4.51
C VAL A 175 10.74 -2.61 5.33
N VAL A 176 10.28 -1.66 6.13
CA VAL A 176 9.00 -1.76 6.83
C VAL A 176 8.01 -0.89 6.08
N CYS A 177 6.91 -1.49 5.61
CA CYS A 177 5.84 -0.78 4.91
C CYS A 177 4.52 -0.93 5.63
N ASP A 178 3.68 0.11 5.55
CA ASP A 178 2.35 0.15 6.15
C ASP A 178 1.33 -0.63 5.28
N VAL A 179 1.66 -1.89 4.96
CA VAL A 179 0.86 -2.81 4.15
C VAL A 179 0.25 -3.86 5.08
N PRO A 180 -1.08 -4.02 5.13
CA PRO A 180 -1.72 -5.09 5.91
C PRO A 180 -1.19 -6.48 5.51
N PRO A 181 -0.96 -7.41 6.46
CA PRO A 181 -0.36 -8.71 6.16
C PRO A 181 -1.25 -9.59 5.26
N ASP A 182 -2.54 -9.33 5.29
CA ASP A 182 -3.64 -9.98 4.58
C ASP A 182 -4.08 -9.19 3.33
N ALA A 183 -3.32 -8.16 2.93
CA ALA A 183 -3.63 -7.40 1.74
C ALA A 183 -3.58 -8.28 0.47
N GLU A 184 -4.48 -8.00 -0.47
CA GLU A 184 -4.53 -8.69 -1.75
C GLU A 184 -3.20 -8.59 -2.51
N ARG A 185 -2.87 -9.63 -3.27
CA ARG A 185 -1.62 -9.74 -4.04
C ARG A 185 -1.67 -8.87 -5.31
N GLY A 186 -1.85 -7.57 -5.14
CA GLY A 186 -1.81 -6.54 -6.18
C GLY A 186 -0.77 -5.45 -5.86
N VAL A 187 -0.76 -4.38 -6.67
CA VAL A 187 0.08 -3.20 -6.39
C VAL A 187 -0.58 -2.36 -5.32
N ILE A 188 0.05 -2.28 -4.14
CA ILE A 188 -0.47 -1.54 -2.99
C ILE A 188 0.33 -0.26 -2.80
N ALA A 189 -0.34 0.89 -2.73
CA ALA A 189 0.32 2.14 -2.35
C ALA A 189 0.48 2.22 -0.83
N ALA A 190 1.72 2.31 -0.34
CA ALA A 190 1.98 2.38 1.10
C ALA A 190 3.21 3.25 1.42
N ARG A 191 3.24 3.79 2.65
CA ARG A 191 4.45 4.40 3.19
C ARG A 191 5.42 3.30 3.59
N CYS A 192 6.69 3.53 3.31
CA CYS A 192 7.75 2.58 3.61
C CYS A 192 8.97 3.29 4.18
N ARG A 193 9.66 2.62 5.10
CA ARG A 193 10.85 3.13 5.78
C ARG A 193 11.94 2.08 5.92
N ILE A 194 13.18 2.55 6.00
CA ILE A 194 14.35 1.77 6.40
C ILE A 194 14.88 2.33 7.71
N GLY A 195 14.67 1.60 8.80
CA GLY A 195 14.96 2.12 10.14
C GLY A 195 14.14 3.39 10.42
N LYS A 196 14.83 4.54 10.48
CA LYS A 196 14.23 5.88 10.67
C LYS A 196 14.11 6.69 9.38
N GLN A 197 14.58 6.18 8.24
CA GLN A 197 14.58 6.92 6.99
C GLN A 197 13.36 6.57 6.16
N ASP A 198 12.57 7.58 5.83
CA ASP A 198 11.43 7.48 4.92
C ASP A 198 11.93 7.32 3.47
N ILE A 199 11.38 6.31 2.77
CA ILE A 199 11.79 6.00 1.41
C ILE A 199 11.25 7.02 0.40
N GLY A 200 10.01 7.47 0.57
CA GLY A 200 9.37 8.47 -0.29
C GLY A 200 10.09 9.81 -0.18
N GLU A 201 10.46 10.21 1.04
CA GLU A 201 11.27 11.40 1.28
C GLU A 201 12.63 11.30 0.59
N TRP A 202 13.33 10.16 0.73
CA TRP A 202 14.62 9.95 0.08
C TRP A 202 14.50 10.00 -1.45
N LEU A 203 13.48 9.38 -2.03
CA LEU A 203 13.23 9.38 -3.47
C LEU A 203 13.00 10.81 -3.98
N ALA A 204 12.14 11.58 -3.30
CA ALA A 204 11.84 12.96 -3.66
C ALA A 204 13.06 13.88 -3.49
N ALA A 205 13.74 13.82 -2.35
CA ALA A 205 14.89 14.69 -2.03
C ALA A 205 16.10 14.47 -2.96
N ASN A 206 16.26 13.26 -3.50
CA ASN A 206 17.32 12.93 -4.46
C ASN A 206 16.86 13.07 -5.92
N GLY A 207 15.59 13.38 -6.17
CA GLY A 207 15.03 13.50 -7.52
C GLY A 207 14.96 12.18 -8.28
N TRP A 208 14.78 11.05 -7.60
CA TRP A 208 14.60 9.74 -8.25
C TRP A 208 13.14 9.37 -8.48
N ALA A 209 12.20 10.13 -7.90
CA ALA A 209 10.77 10.06 -8.17
C ALA A 209 10.16 11.47 -8.14
N LYS A 210 9.05 11.68 -8.84
CA LYS A 210 8.32 12.97 -8.83
C LYS A 210 7.46 13.01 -7.56
N ALA A 211 7.58 14.05 -6.74
CA ALA A 211 6.71 14.17 -5.56
C ALA A 211 5.27 14.52 -5.98
N GLU A 212 4.27 13.93 -5.33
CA GLU A 212 2.87 14.29 -5.57
C GLU A 212 2.60 15.74 -5.14
N ALA A 213 1.80 16.46 -5.92
CA ALA A 213 1.44 17.85 -5.61
C ALA A 213 0.61 17.89 -4.31
N GLY A 214 1.06 18.68 -3.34
CA GLY A 214 0.41 18.76 -2.02
C GLY A 214 0.65 17.55 -1.11
N GLY A 215 1.46 16.58 -1.54
CA GLY A 215 1.88 15.45 -0.72
C GLY A 215 2.94 15.81 0.33
N PRO A 216 3.26 14.86 1.23
CA PRO A 216 4.21 15.09 2.33
C PRO A 216 5.63 15.43 1.84
N TYR A 217 5.99 15.03 0.62
CA TYR A 217 7.33 15.23 0.07
C TYR A 217 7.41 16.38 -0.96
N ALA A 218 6.36 17.19 -1.09
CA ALA A 218 6.29 18.24 -2.11
C ALA A 218 7.44 19.25 -2.02
N GLU A 219 7.84 19.65 -0.80
CA GLU A 219 8.97 20.56 -0.60
C GLU A 219 10.30 19.92 -1.01
N ALA A 220 10.52 18.67 -0.60
CA ALA A 220 11.73 17.91 -0.95
C ALA A 220 11.85 17.74 -2.48
N GLY A 221 10.73 17.46 -3.16
CA GLY A 221 10.67 17.36 -4.62
C GLY A 221 11.01 18.68 -5.31
N ARG A 222 10.40 19.81 -4.88
CA ARG A 222 10.73 21.15 -5.41
C ARG A 222 12.21 21.49 -5.24
N LYS A 223 12.79 21.14 -4.09
CA LYS A 223 14.22 21.35 -3.83
C LYS A 223 15.09 20.50 -4.76
N ALA A 224 14.73 19.24 -4.98
CA ALA A 224 15.47 18.37 -5.90
C ALA A 224 15.43 18.86 -7.34
N GLU A 225 14.29 19.40 -7.78
CA GLU A 225 14.13 20.02 -9.10
C GLU A 225 14.99 21.29 -9.22
N ALA A 226 14.91 22.20 -8.23
CA ALA A 226 15.72 23.42 -8.19
C ALA A 226 17.23 23.12 -8.16
N ASP A 227 17.63 22.09 -7.42
CA ASP A 227 19.02 21.62 -7.32
C ASP A 227 19.45 20.77 -8.54
N LYS A 228 18.56 20.50 -9.50
CA LYS A 228 18.81 19.65 -10.68
C LYS A 228 19.34 18.27 -10.32
N LYS A 229 18.68 17.58 -9.39
CA LYS A 229 19.07 16.25 -8.91
C LYS A 229 18.34 15.13 -9.67
N GLY A 230 18.98 13.97 -9.72
CA GLY A 230 18.38 12.74 -10.24
C GLY A 230 17.87 12.88 -11.67
N ILE A 231 16.57 12.65 -11.87
CA ILE A 231 15.87 12.75 -13.16
C ILE A 231 15.82 14.19 -13.71
N TYR A 232 15.94 15.20 -12.85
CA TYR A 232 15.97 16.62 -13.21
C TYR A 232 17.38 17.13 -13.53
N GLY A 233 18.39 16.28 -13.38
CA GLY A 233 19.80 16.63 -13.48
C GLY A 233 20.44 16.42 -14.84
N PRO A 234 21.73 16.78 -14.96
CA PRO A 234 22.48 16.60 -16.19
C PRO A 234 22.63 15.12 -16.55
N VAL A 235 22.64 14.88 -17.87
CA VAL A 235 22.90 13.57 -18.45
C VAL A 235 24.25 13.04 -17.93
N PRO A 236 24.31 11.82 -17.37
CA PRO A 236 25.57 11.25 -16.93
C PRO A 236 26.52 11.12 -18.12
N THR A 237 27.77 11.54 -17.94
CA THR A 237 28.81 11.32 -18.94
C THR A 237 29.03 9.82 -19.09
N ARG A 238 28.79 9.30 -20.29
CA ARG A 238 29.15 7.93 -20.63
C ARG A 238 30.67 7.87 -20.60
N ILE A 239 31.23 7.20 -19.60
CA ILE A 239 32.64 6.83 -19.64
C ILE A 239 32.73 5.76 -20.71
N GLU A 240 33.20 6.13 -21.89
CA GLU A 240 33.60 5.17 -22.91
C GLU A 240 34.81 4.43 -22.37
N MET A 241 34.53 3.34 -21.68
CA MET A 241 35.54 2.35 -21.36
C MET A 241 35.83 1.65 -22.69
N THR A 242 36.76 2.21 -23.45
CA THR A 242 37.38 1.53 -24.57
C THR A 242 38.15 0.36 -23.98
N LEU A 243 37.42 -0.74 -23.74
CA LEU A 243 37.99 -2.07 -23.74
C LEU A 243 38.52 -2.28 -25.15
N THR A 244 39.67 -1.69 -25.45
CA THR A 244 40.55 -2.28 -26.44
C THR A 244 40.89 -3.63 -25.85
N PRO A 245 40.38 -4.75 -26.39
CA PRO A 245 40.94 -6.03 -26.01
C PRO A 245 42.41 -5.90 -26.42
N SER A 246 43.31 -5.73 -25.45
CA SER A 246 44.72 -6.00 -25.68
C SER A 246 44.72 -7.41 -26.23
N SER A 247 45.08 -7.53 -27.51
CA SER A 247 44.98 -8.71 -28.33
C SER A 247 45.59 -9.89 -27.58
N THR A 248 44.78 -10.58 -26.78
CA THR A 248 45.15 -11.89 -26.26
C THR A 248 44.89 -12.78 -27.45
N SER A 249 45.91 -12.93 -28.29
CA SER A 249 45.96 -14.01 -29.27
C SER A 249 45.75 -15.29 -28.48
N LEU A 250 44.52 -15.82 -28.49
CA LEU A 250 44.31 -17.20 -28.10
C LEU A 250 45.27 -18.04 -28.97
N PRO A 251 46.05 -18.96 -28.39
CA PRO A 251 46.86 -19.86 -29.20
C PRO A 251 45.92 -20.58 -30.17
N ALA A 252 46.32 -20.64 -31.45
CA ALA A 252 45.56 -21.36 -32.46
C ALA A 252 45.34 -22.80 -31.97
N VAL A 253 44.07 -23.18 -31.80
CA VAL A 253 43.71 -24.56 -31.53
C VAL A 253 44.06 -25.32 -32.81
N GLU A 254 45.07 -26.18 -32.73
CA GLU A 254 45.46 -27.07 -33.81
C GLU A 254 44.25 -27.98 -34.12
N PRO A 255 43.81 -28.08 -35.39
CA PRO A 255 42.70 -28.96 -35.74
C PRO A 255 43.09 -30.41 -35.41
N PRO A 256 42.15 -31.23 -34.90
CA PRO A 256 42.43 -32.64 -34.65
C PRO A 256 42.86 -33.33 -35.96
N PRO A 257 43.77 -34.31 -35.90
CA PRO A 257 44.23 -35.02 -37.09
C PRO A 257 43.05 -35.69 -37.79
N SER A 258 42.98 -35.49 -39.11
CA SER A 258 42.00 -36.11 -39.99
C SER A 258 42.04 -37.64 -39.87
N GLU A 259 40.91 -38.25 -39.52
CA GLU A 259 40.73 -39.70 -39.53
C GLU A 259 41.02 -40.26 -40.93
N PRO A 260 41.71 -41.41 -41.05
CA PRO A 260 41.97 -42.02 -42.34
C PRO A 260 40.65 -42.47 -42.98
N ALA A 261 40.50 -42.16 -44.27
CA ALA A 261 39.36 -42.56 -45.08
C ALA A 261 39.19 -44.08 -45.05
N VAL A 262 38.03 -44.54 -44.59
CA VAL A 262 37.60 -45.92 -44.76
C VAL A 262 37.17 -46.10 -46.21
N GLU A 263 38.00 -46.82 -46.96
CA GLU A 263 37.72 -47.23 -48.34
C GLU A 263 36.55 -48.23 -48.33
N ALA A 264 35.40 -47.81 -48.84
CA ALA A 264 34.27 -48.71 -49.08
C ALA A 264 34.57 -49.58 -50.31
N PRO A 265 34.35 -50.91 -50.25
CA PRO A 265 34.62 -51.78 -51.38
C PRO A 265 33.64 -51.52 -52.52
N ALA A 266 34.17 -51.46 -53.74
CA ALA A 266 33.43 -51.30 -54.98
C ALA A 266 32.47 -52.48 -55.23
N GLN A 267 31.28 -52.17 -55.73
CA GLN A 267 30.42 -53.09 -56.48
C GLN A 267 30.36 -52.66 -57.93
#